data_AF-A0A8S4H2B6-F1
#
_entry.id   AF-A0A8S4H2B6-F1
#
_cell.length_a   1.000
_cell.length_b   1.000
_cell.length_c   1.000
_cell.angle_alpha   90.00
_cell.angle_beta   90.00
_cell.angle_gamma   90.00
#
_symmetry.space_group_name_H-M   'P 1'
#
loop_
_entity.id
_entity.type
_entity.pdbx_description
1 polymer ?
#
loop_
_entity_poly.entity_id
_entity_poly.type
_entity_poly.pdbx_seq_one_letter_code
_entity_poly.pdbx_strand_id
1 'polypeptide(L)'
;MIWLYNRVLNITTSKNIINNFYEALELTAESGNPLLKKCLTKNFNIENNIFNILKFIYEFLHLYPDIKNKISEKYDENVELYCKHIKENFQYYNSNNKICTRTNNCAIYNELDNFKKKFSSAEVLDFIYKNCRYKKTLCKGDTDLSNDIPCLKKSENSVKITISDGDSNNVIKILYMSLLSFGSVMGIFSMFYKFTPLGSWLRTKIGKKNNIEKNMNKENYDNLEYLQKIGSTYSDNKIYNIKYN
;
A
#
# COMPACT_ATOMS: atom_id res chain seq x y z
N MET A 1 12.85 16.91 1.26
CA MET A 1 13.11 17.46 -0.08
C MET A 1 12.24 16.87 -1.18
N ILE A 2 12.15 15.55 -1.34
CA ILE A 2 11.29 14.93 -2.38
C ILE A 2 9.84 15.40 -2.27
N TRP A 3 9.30 15.49 -1.05
CA TRP A 3 7.98 16.07 -0.79
C TRP A 3 7.83 17.52 -1.24
N LEU A 4 8.90 18.33 -1.06
CA LEU A 4 8.92 19.72 -1.50
C LEU A 4 8.93 19.80 -3.03
N TYR A 5 9.77 19.00 -3.70
CA TYR A 5 9.80 18.93 -5.16
C TYR A 5 8.47 18.46 -5.74
N ASN A 6 7.86 17.44 -5.13
CA ASN A 6 6.53 16.97 -5.51
C ASN A 6 5.47 18.08 -5.38
N ARG A 7 5.53 18.89 -4.30
CA ARG A 7 4.62 20.04 -4.14
C ARG A 7 4.85 21.10 -5.20
N VAL A 8 6.09 21.41 -5.55
CA VAL A 8 6.42 22.38 -6.60
C VAL A 8 5.91 21.88 -7.97
N LEU A 9 6.10 20.60 -8.30
CA LEU A 9 5.59 19.99 -9.54
C LEU A 9 4.06 20.01 -9.65
N ASN A 10 3.35 19.93 -8.52
CA ASN A 10 1.89 20.07 -8.51
C ASN A 10 1.42 21.50 -8.81
N ILE A 11 2.29 22.50 -8.64
CA ILE A 11 1.99 23.90 -8.91
C ILE A 11 2.38 24.28 -10.34
N THR A 12 3.54 23.79 -10.81
CA THR A 12 4.07 24.15 -12.13
C THR A 12 4.96 23.06 -12.73
N THR A 13 4.91 22.95 -14.05
CA THR A 13 5.83 22.12 -14.86
C THR A 13 6.91 22.96 -15.55
N SER A 14 6.90 24.29 -15.36
CA SER A 14 7.88 25.19 -15.98
C SER A 14 9.24 25.04 -15.32
N LYS A 15 10.20 24.49 -16.07
CA LYS A 15 11.58 24.24 -15.61
C LYS A 15 12.26 25.51 -15.07
N ASN A 16 12.04 26.65 -15.71
CA ASN A 16 12.61 27.92 -15.25
C ASN A 16 12.05 28.34 -13.89
N ILE A 17 10.75 28.17 -13.66
CA ILE A 17 10.12 28.52 -12.38
C ILE A 17 10.62 27.57 -11.27
N ILE A 18 10.73 26.27 -11.58
CA ILE A 18 11.27 25.27 -10.64
C ILE A 18 12.72 25.61 -10.27
N ASN A 19 13.56 25.91 -11.26
CA ASN A 19 14.96 26.28 -11.03
C ASN A 19 15.07 27.54 -10.16
N ASN A 20 14.34 28.61 -10.52
CA ASN A 20 14.35 29.87 -9.76
C ASN A 20 13.88 29.66 -8.31
N PHE A 21 12.90 28.77 -8.08
CA PHE A 21 12.46 28.42 -6.73
C PHE A 21 13.59 27.77 -5.92
N TYR A 22 14.31 26.81 -6.49
CA TYR A 22 15.41 26.14 -5.80
C TYR A 22 16.62 27.06 -5.61
N GLU A 23 16.94 27.93 -6.57
CA GLU A 23 17.99 28.94 -6.45
C GLU A 23 17.68 29.93 -5.31
N ALA A 24 16.46 30.45 -5.25
CA ALA A 24 16.04 31.33 -4.17
C ALA A 24 16.14 30.63 -2.81
N LEU A 25 15.74 29.35 -2.75
CA LEU A 25 15.79 28.55 -1.54
C LEU A 25 17.23 28.28 -1.08
N GLU A 26 18.16 28.03 -2.02
CA GLU A 26 19.59 27.88 -1.73
C GLU A 26 20.20 29.18 -1.18
N LEU A 27 19.92 30.32 -1.82
CA LEU A 27 20.35 31.63 -1.33
C LEU A 27 19.83 31.93 0.08
N THR A 28 18.58 31.54 0.39
CA THR A 28 18.03 31.67 1.76
C THR A 28 18.68 30.72 2.77
N ALA A 29 19.29 29.63 2.32
CA ALA A 29 19.99 28.69 3.19
C ALA A 29 21.37 29.21 3.57
N GLU A 30 22.04 29.85 2.61
CA GLU A 30 23.35 30.47 2.78
C GLU A 30 23.32 31.66 3.73
N SER A 31 22.18 32.34 3.86
CA SER A 31 21.99 33.49 4.75
C SER A 31 21.91 33.16 6.25
N GLY A 32 22.12 31.90 6.66
CA GLY A 32 22.55 31.59 8.04
C GLY A 32 21.84 30.44 8.77
N ASN A 33 20.98 29.65 8.10
CA ASN A 33 20.34 28.50 8.75
C ASN A 33 21.04 27.17 8.37
N PRO A 34 21.91 26.60 9.22
CA PRO A 34 22.66 25.38 8.91
C PRO A 34 21.76 24.14 8.71
N LEU A 35 20.57 24.10 9.31
CA LEU A 35 19.59 23.03 9.08
C LEU A 35 19.02 23.11 7.66
N LEU A 36 18.74 24.32 7.17
CA LEU A 36 18.25 24.53 5.81
C LEU A 36 19.32 24.11 4.79
N LYS A 37 20.58 24.51 5.02
CA LYS A 37 21.72 24.13 4.15
C LYS A 37 21.88 22.62 4.04
N LYS A 38 21.73 21.88 5.15
CA LYS A 38 21.77 20.40 5.13
C LYS A 38 20.61 19.79 4.33
N CYS A 39 19.43 20.40 4.40
CA CYS A 39 18.24 19.94 3.68
C CYS A 39 18.35 20.18 2.16
N LEU A 40 19.08 21.19 1.70
CA LEU A 40 18.99 21.69 0.32
C LEU A 40 20.01 21.12 -0.67
N THR A 41 20.92 20.27 -0.22
CA THR A 41 22.01 19.69 -1.01
C THR A 41 21.59 18.78 -2.17
N LYS A 42 20.29 18.54 -2.39
CA LYS A 42 19.78 17.80 -3.56
C LYS A 42 18.85 18.69 -4.39
N ASN A 43 19.36 19.15 -5.53
CA ASN A 43 18.53 19.68 -6.61
C ASN A 43 17.94 18.48 -7.40
N PHE A 44 16.62 18.42 -7.51
CA PHE A 44 15.92 17.35 -8.22
C PHE A 44 15.59 17.79 -9.65
N ASN A 45 16.56 18.27 -10.42
CA ASN A 45 16.37 18.50 -11.85
C ASN A 45 16.43 17.16 -12.62
N ILE A 46 15.47 16.28 -12.34
CA ILE A 46 15.36 14.94 -12.91
C ILE A 46 14.07 14.80 -13.72
N GLU A 47 14.10 13.94 -14.74
CA GLU A 47 12.94 13.64 -15.56
C GLU A 47 11.77 13.13 -14.70
N ASN A 48 10.54 13.48 -15.09
CA ASN A 48 9.35 13.21 -14.28
C ASN A 48 9.12 11.72 -13.99
N ASN A 49 9.39 10.85 -14.97
CA ASN A 49 9.35 9.39 -14.81
C ASN A 49 10.36 8.90 -13.74
N ILE A 50 11.60 9.39 -13.80
CA ILE A 50 12.67 9.09 -12.84
C ILE A 50 12.29 9.63 -11.44
N PHE A 51 11.74 10.84 -11.38
CA PHE A 51 11.25 11.43 -10.14
C PHE A 51 10.15 10.57 -9.49
N ASN A 52 9.19 10.08 -10.26
CA ASN A 52 8.12 9.25 -9.73
C ASN A 52 8.63 7.94 -9.11
N ILE A 53 9.63 7.31 -9.74
CA ILE A 53 10.29 6.13 -9.19
C ILE A 53 11.03 6.47 -7.90
N LEU A 54 11.76 7.60 -7.89
CA LEU A 54 12.47 8.07 -6.71
C LEU A 54 11.51 8.34 -5.55
N LYS A 55 10.43 9.06 -5.82
CA LYS A 55 9.38 9.37 -4.85
C LYS A 55 8.83 8.10 -4.23
N PHE A 56 8.45 7.12 -5.06
CA PHE A 56 8.00 5.81 -4.64
C PHE A 56 9.01 5.11 -3.69
N ILE A 57 10.30 5.06 -4.06
CA ILE A 57 11.35 4.42 -3.25
C ILE A 57 11.41 5.03 -1.86
N TYR A 58 11.46 6.37 -1.78
CA TYR A 58 11.59 7.06 -0.50
C TYR A 58 10.32 6.94 0.35
N GLU A 59 9.14 7.04 -0.25
CA GLU A 59 7.87 6.86 0.45
C GLU A 59 7.78 5.46 1.07
N PHE A 60 8.03 4.40 0.29
CA PHE A 60 7.94 3.04 0.81
C PHE A 60 9.03 2.74 1.84
N LEU A 61 10.27 3.20 1.63
CA LEU A 61 11.34 3.03 2.61
C LEU A 61 11.03 3.70 3.94
N HIS A 62 10.37 4.86 3.91
CA HIS A 62 9.98 5.63 5.08
C HIS A 62 8.80 4.99 5.82
N LEU A 63 7.80 4.51 5.09
CA LEU A 63 6.59 3.90 5.67
C LEU A 63 6.79 2.45 6.13
N TYR A 64 7.75 1.73 5.55
CA TYR A 64 7.94 0.30 5.82
C TYR A 64 8.11 -0.06 7.31
N PRO A 65 8.86 0.68 8.16
CA PRO A 65 8.94 0.39 9.59
C PRO A 65 7.57 0.39 10.28
N ASP A 66 6.72 1.37 9.98
CA ASP A 66 5.37 1.46 10.56
C ASP A 66 4.48 0.32 10.06
N ILE A 67 4.57 0.01 8.76
CA ILE A 67 3.91 -1.15 8.15
C ILE A 67 4.35 -2.45 8.85
N LYS A 68 5.66 -2.63 9.08
CA LYS A 68 6.23 -3.82 9.76
C LYS A 68 5.68 -3.94 11.18
N ASN A 69 5.60 -2.83 11.92
CA ASN A 69 5.05 -2.81 13.27
C ASN A 69 3.56 -3.17 13.27
N LYS A 70 2.77 -2.56 12.36
CA LYS A 70 1.34 -2.84 12.23
C LYS A 70 1.02 -4.28 11.84
N ILE A 71 1.85 -4.91 11.01
CA ILE A 71 1.73 -6.34 10.69
C ILE A 71 2.07 -7.22 11.90
N SER A 72 2.96 -6.78 12.78
CA SER A 72 3.39 -7.53 13.97
C SER A 72 2.34 -7.49 15.10
N GLU A 73 1.54 -6.43 15.17
CA GLU A 73 0.40 -6.27 16.06
C GLU A 73 -0.77 -7.17 15.60
N LYS A 74 -0.73 -8.44 16.05
CA LYS A 74 -1.43 -9.63 15.52
C LYS A 74 -2.97 -9.67 15.43
N TYR A 75 -3.70 -8.56 15.51
CA TYR A 75 -5.19 -8.59 15.55
C TYR A 75 -5.84 -7.40 14.84
N ASP A 76 -5.64 -7.25 13.52
CA ASP A 76 -6.34 -6.20 12.78
C ASP A 76 -6.72 -6.65 11.36
N GLU A 77 -7.94 -6.31 10.92
CA GLU A 77 -8.41 -6.42 9.53
C GLU A 77 -7.46 -5.66 8.58
N ASN A 78 -6.73 -4.68 9.11
CA ASN A 78 -5.75 -3.88 8.39
C ASN A 78 -4.47 -4.65 8.00
N VAL A 79 -4.14 -5.79 8.62
CA VAL A 79 -2.93 -6.56 8.27
C VAL A 79 -2.96 -6.98 6.79
N GLU A 80 -4.14 -7.36 6.28
CA GLU A 80 -4.28 -7.72 4.87
C GLU A 80 -4.03 -6.52 3.95
N LEU A 81 -4.50 -5.33 4.32
CA LEU A 81 -4.26 -4.08 3.58
C LEU A 81 -2.77 -3.74 3.52
N TYR A 82 -2.07 -3.81 4.64
CA TYR A 82 -0.63 -3.58 4.71
C TYR A 82 0.17 -4.59 3.88
N CYS A 83 -0.18 -5.86 3.98
CA CYS A 83 0.45 -6.91 3.17
C CYS A 83 0.18 -6.71 1.68
N LYS A 84 -1.05 -6.35 1.30
CA LYS A 84 -1.39 -5.99 -0.08
C LYS A 84 -0.54 -4.83 -0.57
N HIS A 85 -0.39 -3.79 0.25
CA HIS A 85 0.46 -2.64 -0.07
C HIS A 85 1.92 -3.08 -0.33
N ILE A 86 2.51 -3.91 0.52
CA ILE A 86 3.87 -4.46 0.29
C ILE A 86 3.95 -5.18 -1.06
N LYS A 87 2.99 -6.06 -1.37
CA LYS A 87 2.95 -6.81 -2.63
C LYS A 87 2.89 -5.89 -3.84
N GLU A 88 2.04 -4.86 -3.81
CA GLU A 88 1.89 -3.89 -4.91
C GLU A 88 3.17 -3.07 -5.10
N ASN A 89 3.83 -2.66 -4.01
CA ASN A 89 5.11 -1.96 -4.08
C ASN A 89 6.21 -2.84 -4.70
N PHE A 90 6.31 -4.13 -4.33
CA PHE A 90 7.25 -5.05 -4.95
C PHE A 90 6.99 -5.23 -6.46
N GLN A 91 5.73 -5.26 -6.87
CA GLN A 91 5.36 -5.31 -8.29
C GLN A 91 5.71 -4.02 -9.03
N TYR A 92 5.49 -2.86 -8.41
CA TYR A 92 5.85 -1.57 -8.98
C TYR A 92 7.36 -1.46 -9.17
N TYR A 93 8.16 -1.84 -8.16
CA TYR A 93 9.62 -1.86 -8.27
C TYR A 93 10.07 -2.74 -9.45
N ASN A 94 9.60 -3.98 -9.54
CA ASN A 94 10.02 -4.90 -10.61
C ASN A 94 9.61 -4.45 -12.01
N SER A 95 8.50 -3.70 -12.13
CA SER A 95 8.08 -3.12 -13.42
C SER A 95 8.98 -1.96 -13.87
N ASN A 96 9.64 -1.27 -12.93
CA ASN A 96 10.34 -0.01 -13.19
C ASN A 96 11.86 -0.07 -12.95
N ASN A 97 12.37 -1.11 -12.28
CA ASN A 97 13.79 -1.19 -11.92
C ASN A 97 14.74 -1.30 -13.13
N LYS A 98 14.25 -1.75 -14.29
CA LYS A 98 15.02 -1.85 -15.54
C LYS A 98 15.23 -0.50 -16.25
N ILE A 99 14.53 0.56 -15.82
CA ILE A 99 14.66 1.91 -16.39
C ILE A 99 16.06 2.49 -16.11
N CYS A 100 16.67 2.12 -14.98
CA CYS A 100 17.98 2.59 -14.56
C CYS A 100 18.95 1.43 -14.41
N THR A 101 20.05 1.47 -15.16
CA THR A 101 21.11 0.47 -15.09
C THR A 101 22.41 1.13 -14.60
N ARG A 102 23.33 0.32 -14.09
CA ARG A 102 24.67 0.84 -13.72
C ARG A 102 25.41 1.48 -14.90
N THR A 103 25.09 1.04 -16.11
CA THR A 103 25.72 1.48 -17.36
C THR A 103 25.16 2.80 -17.89
N ASN A 104 23.95 3.21 -17.52
CA ASN A 104 23.30 4.42 -18.06
C ASN A 104 23.51 5.68 -17.21
N ASN A 105 24.39 5.65 -16.19
CA ASN A 105 24.64 6.75 -15.25
C ASN A 105 23.35 7.36 -14.67
N CYS A 106 22.33 6.53 -14.43
CA CYS A 106 21.08 7.01 -13.88
C CYS A 106 21.27 7.59 -12.47
N ALA A 107 20.79 8.83 -12.28
CA ALA A 107 20.92 9.60 -11.04
C ALA A 107 20.33 8.93 -9.79
N ILE A 108 19.45 7.94 -9.96
CA ILE A 108 18.75 7.24 -8.86
C ILE A 108 19.17 5.76 -8.71
N TYR A 109 20.22 5.33 -9.41
CA TYR A 109 20.68 3.94 -9.38
C TYR A 109 21.00 3.47 -7.96
N ASN A 110 21.69 4.30 -7.18
CA ASN A 110 22.07 3.96 -5.80
C ASN A 110 20.84 3.77 -4.90
N GLU A 111 19.82 4.61 -5.07
CA GLU A 111 18.55 4.47 -4.35
C GLU A 111 17.81 3.17 -4.71
N LEU A 112 17.78 2.80 -6.00
CA LEU A 112 17.20 1.52 -6.46
C LEU A 112 17.97 0.31 -5.91
N ASP A 113 19.31 0.36 -5.93
CA ASP A 113 20.15 -0.71 -5.41
C ASP A 113 20.02 -0.87 -3.88
N ASN A 114 19.92 0.24 -3.14
CA ASN A 114 19.66 0.21 -1.70
C ASN A 114 18.28 -0.37 -1.38
N PHE A 115 17.25 0.00 -2.16
CA PHE A 115 15.92 -0.57 -2.06
C PHE A 115 15.97 -2.09 -2.26
N LYS A 116 16.62 -2.55 -3.35
CA LYS A 116 16.85 -3.96 -3.64
C LYS A 116 17.51 -4.67 -2.47
N LYS A 117 18.65 -4.19 -2.00
CA LYS A 117 19.41 -4.81 -0.90
C LYS A 117 18.58 -4.99 0.35
N LYS A 118 17.79 -3.97 0.73
CA LYS A 118 16.93 -4.05 1.92
C LYS A 118 15.84 -5.11 1.76
N PHE A 119 15.11 -5.07 0.64
CA PHE A 119 13.90 -5.90 0.45
C PHE A 119 14.18 -7.28 -0.15
N SER A 120 15.40 -7.53 -0.63
CA SER A 120 15.90 -8.88 -0.95
C SER A 120 16.58 -9.57 0.24
N SER A 121 16.72 -8.89 1.39
CA SER A 121 17.33 -9.51 2.58
C SER A 121 16.45 -10.63 3.13
N ALA A 122 17.09 -11.72 3.59
CA ALA A 122 16.39 -12.89 4.12
C ALA A 122 15.47 -12.54 5.30
N GLU A 123 15.95 -11.70 6.23
CA GLU A 123 15.17 -11.27 7.40
C GLU A 123 13.85 -10.58 7.00
N VAL A 124 13.93 -9.63 6.06
CA VAL A 124 12.76 -8.88 5.58
C VAL A 124 11.80 -9.79 4.83
N LEU A 125 12.31 -10.66 3.96
CA LEU A 125 11.49 -11.58 3.19
C LEU A 125 10.81 -12.62 4.07
N ASP A 126 11.51 -13.22 5.02
CA ASP A 126 10.94 -14.20 5.95
C ASP A 126 9.85 -13.59 6.82
N PHE A 127 10.05 -12.35 7.29
CA PHE A 127 9.02 -11.59 7.98
C PHE A 127 7.76 -11.43 7.12
N ILE A 128 7.91 -11.02 5.86
CA ILE A 128 6.79 -10.81 4.93
C ILE A 128 6.10 -12.14 4.63
N TYR A 129 6.84 -13.19 4.30
CA TYR A 129 6.25 -14.50 3.98
C TYR A 129 5.43 -15.05 5.14
N LYS A 130 5.99 -15.00 6.35
CA LYS A 130 5.35 -15.52 7.56
C LYS A 130 4.09 -14.73 7.92
N ASN A 131 4.21 -13.40 8.05
CA ASN A 131 3.13 -12.59 8.59
C ASN A 131 2.06 -12.25 7.54
N CYS A 132 2.42 -12.11 6.27
CA CYS A 132 1.45 -11.86 5.19
C CYS A 132 0.86 -13.13 4.57
N ARG A 133 1.37 -14.30 4.98
CA ARG A 133 1.05 -15.63 4.39
C ARG A 133 1.29 -15.58 2.88
N TYR A 134 2.47 -15.11 2.50
CA TYR A 134 2.90 -14.99 1.11
C TYR A 134 3.98 -16.01 0.77
N LYS A 135 4.12 -16.29 -0.52
CA LYS A 135 5.23 -17.03 -1.11
C LYS A 135 5.78 -16.26 -2.29
N LYS A 136 7.08 -16.44 -2.57
CA LYS A 136 7.71 -15.93 -3.79
C LYS A 136 7.06 -16.52 -5.04
N THR A 137 6.93 -15.71 -6.08
CA THR A 137 6.40 -16.08 -7.38
C THR A 137 7.12 -15.29 -8.48
N LEU A 138 6.97 -15.74 -9.72
CA LEU A 138 7.51 -15.05 -10.89
C LEU A 138 6.82 -13.70 -11.05
N CYS A 139 7.60 -12.66 -11.37
CA CYS A 139 7.04 -11.40 -11.82
C CYS A 139 6.57 -11.52 -13.27
N LYS A 140 5.65 -10.64 -13.67
CA LYS A 140 5.09 -10.66 -15.03
C LYS A 140 6.22 -10.39 -16.04
N GLY A 141 6.43 -11.33 -16.97
CA GLY A 141 7.44 -11.21 -18.02
C GLY A 141 8.81 -11.79 -17.66
N ASP A 142 8.99 -12.30 -16.44
CA ASP A 142 10.20 -13.03 -16.07
C ASP A 142 10.07 -14.52 -16.42
N THR A 143 11.16 -15.09 -16.95
CA THR A 143 11.24 -16.53 -17.26
C THR A 143 11.61 -17.36 -16.04
N ASP A 144 12.37 -16.78 -15.12
CA ASP A 144 12.90 -17.44 -13.93
C ASP A 144 12.70 -16.59 -12.68
N LEU A 145 12.78 -17.24 -11.52
CA LEU A 145 12.65 -16.55 -10.24
C LEU A 145 13.85 -15.59 -10.08
N SER A 146 13.57 -14.29 -10.20
CA SER A 146 14.62 -13.26 -10.17
C SER A 146 15.44 -13.30 -8.87
N ASN A 147 16.75 -13.04 -9.00
CA ASN A 147 17.66 -12.74 -7.89
C ASN A 147 17.40 -11.35 -7.27
N ASP A 148 16.45 -10.59 -7.82
CA ASP A 148 16.00 -9.32 -7.29
C ASP A 148 14.94 -9.50 -6.18
N ILE A 149 14.11 -8.49 -5.98
CA ILE A 149 12.97 -8.54 -5.07
C ILE A 149 11.92 -9.48 -5.69
N PRO A 150 11.49 -10.55 -5.01
CA PRO A 150 10.53 -11.49 -5.58
C PRO A 150 9.13 -10.87 -5.66
N CYS A 151 8.35 -11.22 -6.70
CA CYS A 151 6.92 -10.98 -6.66
C CYS A 151 6.23 -11.90 -5.65
N LEU A 152 5.09 -11.47 -5.10
CA LEU A 152 4.41 -12.17 -4.00
C LEU A 152 3.06 -12.72 -4.44
N LYS A 153 2.78 -13.99 -4.10
CA LYS A 153 1.45 -14.61 -4.21
C LYS A 153 0.97 -15.05 -2.83
N LYS A 154 -0.35 -15.05 -2.59
CA LYS A 154 -0.93 -15.66 -1.39
C LYS A 154 -0.51 -17.13 -1.31
N SER A 155 -0.06 -17.54 -0.14
CA SER A 155 0.19 -18.94 0.16
C SER A 155 -1.18 -19.61 0.35
N GLU A 156 -1.53 -20.50 -0.57
CA GLU A 156 -2.71 -21.36 -0.50
C GLU A 156 -2.49 -22.46 0.55
N ASN A 157 -2.25 -22.08 1.80
CA ASN A 157 -2.51 -22.96 2.94
C ASN A 157 -3.91 -22.63 3.46
N SER A 158 -4.91 -22.82 2.60
CA SER A 158 -6.28 -23.07 3.01
C SER A 158 -6.30 -24.50 3.56
N VAL A 159 -6.53 -24.62 4.87
CA VAL A 159 -6.90 -25.83 5.62
C VAL A 159 -7.04 -27.09 4.74
N LYS A 160 -6.03 -27.97 4.74
CA LYS A 160 -6.26 -29.37 4.36
C LYS A 160 -7.12 -29.97 5.46
N ILE A 161 -8.44 -30.02 5.27
CA ILE A 161 -9.27 -30.95 6.04
C ILE A 161 -8.83 -32.33 5.59
N THR A 162 -7.99 -32.99 6.38
CA THR A 162 -7.75 -34.42 6.23
C THR A 162 -9.06 -35.09 6.59
N ILE A 163 -9.90 -35.39 5.61
CA ILE A 163 -11.01 -36.32 5.79
C ILE A 163 -10.33 -37.66 6.03
N SER A 164 -10.21 -38.04 7.30
CA SER A 164 -9.92 -39.42 7.65
C SER A 164 -11.15 -40.23 7.25
N ASP A 165 -10.98 -41.22 6.38
CA ASP A 165 -12.01 -42.11 5.81
C ASP A 165 -12.69 -43.00 6.88
N GLY A 166 -13.38 -42.38 7.83
CA GLY A 166 -14.02 -43.08 8.95
C GLY A 166 -15.41 -42.60 9.32
N ASP A 167 -15.96 -41.55 8.68
CA ASP A 167 -17.28 -41.05 9.08
C ASP A 167 -18.08 -40.36 7.95
N SER A 168 -18.05 -40.93 6.75
CA SER A 168 -18.86 -40.43 5.63
C SER A 168 -20.37 -40.52 5.91
N ASN A 169 -20.81 -41.48 6.72
CA ASN A 169 -22.22 -41.71 7.03
C ASN A 169 -22.81 -40.68 8.01
N ASN A 170 -22.08 -40.20 9.02
CA ASN A 170 -22.59 -39.11 9.88
C ASN A 170 -22.57 -37.76 9.16
N VAL A 171 -21.55 -37.48 8.34
CA VAL A 171 -21.46 -36.20 7.62
C VAL A 171 -22.58 -36.05 6.61
N ILE A 172 -22.93 -37.11 5.87
CA ILE A 172 -24.07 -37.11 4.94
C ILE A 172 -25.38 -36.92 5.71
N LYS A 173 -25.54 -37.55 6.88
CA LYS A 173 -26.73 -37.41 7.72
C LYS A 173 -26.89 -36.00 8.29
N ILE A 174 -25.81 -35.36 8.71
CA ILE A 174 -25.80 -33.96 9.19
C ILE A 174 -26.15 -32.99 8.06
N LEU A 175 -25.61 -33.20 6.85
CA LEU A 175 -25.93 -32.39 5.68
C LEU A 175 -27.42 -32.52 5.29
N TYR A 176 -27.97 -33.74 5.27
CA TYR A 176 -29.38 -33.99 4.98
C TYR A 176 -30.33 -33.37 6.01
N MET A 177 -29.99 -33.44 7.30
CA MET A 177 -30.78 -32.83 8.38
C MET A 177 -30.75 -31.30 8.30
N SER A 178 -29.64 -30.70 7.88
CA SER A 178 -29.52 -29.25 7.67
C SER A 178 -30.36 -28.77 6.47
N LEU A 179 -30.37 -29.51 5.36
CA LEU A 179 -31.13 -29.17 4.15
C LEU A 179 -32.66 -29.17 4.40
N LEU A 180 -33.17 -30.09 5.22
CA LEU A 180 -34.58 -30.12 5.62
C LEU A 180 -34.98 -28.97 6.56
N SER A 181 -34.03 -28.39 7.29
CA SER A 181 -34.26 -27.29 8.23
C SER A 181 -34.26 -25.91 7.56
N PHE A 182 -33.49 -25.74 6.47
CA PHE A 182 -33.45 -24.47 5.71
C PHE A 182 -34.65 -24.29 4.77
N GLY A 183 -35.26 -25.38 4.28
CA GLY A 183 -36.42 -25.31 3.39
C GLY A 183 -37.67 -24.68 4.03
N SER A 184 -37.91 -24.92 5.32
CA SER A 184 -39.07 -24.38 6.03
C SER A 184 -38.92 -22.89 6.37
N VAL A 185 -37.70 -22.42 6.59
CA VAL A 185 -37.41 -21.02 6.97
C VAL A 185 -37.41 -20.09 5.73
N MET A 186 -36.95 -20.56 4.57
CA MET A 186 -36.88 -19.76 3.33
C MET A 186 -38.26 -19.37 2.78
N GLY A 187 -39.28 -20.22 2.98
CA GLY A 187 -40.66 -19.95 2.55
C GLY A 187 -41.31 -18.79 3.31
N ILE A 188 -41.01 -18.69 4.61
CA ILE A 188 -41.54 -17.65 5.50
C ILE A 188 -40.95 -16.28 5.11
N PHE A 189 -39.63 -16.20 4.88
CA PHE A 189 -38.98 -14.95 4.42
C PHE A 189 -39.45 -14.48 3.04
N SER A 190 -39.81 -15.41 2.15
CA SER A 190 -40.33 -15.08 0.81
C SER A 190 -41.72 -14.43 0.86
N MET A 191 -42.56 -14.77 1.84
CA MET A 191 -43.86 -14.11 2.03
C MET A 191 -43.69 -12.68 2.59
N PHE A 192 -42.74 -12.45 3.51
CA PHE A 192 -42.52 -11.13 4.12
C PHE A 192 -41.76 -10.14 3.22
N TYR A 193 -41.00 -10.59 2.21
CA TYR A 193 -40.31 -9.70 1.28
C TYR A 193 -41.29 -8.81 0.48
N LYS A 194 -42.50 -9.30 0.17
CA LYS A 194 -43.51 -8.55 -0.60
C LYS A 194 -44.22 -7.47 0.22
N PHE A 195 -44.17 -7.55 1.56
CA PHE A 195 -44.84 -6.62 2.49
C PHE A 195 -43.88 -5.73 3.29
N THR A 196 -42.57 -5.86 3.08
CA THR A 196 -41.56 -5.05 3.77
C THR A 196 -41.04 -3.94 2.85
N PRO A 197 -41.05 -2.65 3.25
CA PRO A 197 -40.68 -1.51 2.39
C PRO A 197 -39.19 -1.45 1.98
N LEU A 198 -38.39 -2.44 2.40
CA LEU A 198 -36.95 -2.55 2.08
C LEU A 198 -36.67 -2.89 0.61
N GLY A 199 -37.62 -3.47 -0.13
CA GLY A 199 -37.44 -3.81 -1.55
C GLY A 199 -37.20 -2.59 -2.45
N SER A 200 -37.87 -1.47 -2.17
CA SER A 200 -37.69 -0.20 -2.90
C SER A 200 -36.30 0.42 -2.65
N TRP A 201 -35.78 0.27 -1.43
CA TRP A 201 -34.48 0.79 -1.01
C TRP A 201 -33.29 0.00 -1.59
N LEU A 202 -33.42 -1.33 -1.74
CA LEU A 202 -32.39 -2.16 -2.38
C LEU A 202 -32.28 -1.90 -3.89
N ARG A 203 -33.42 -1.68 -4.57
CA ARG A 203 -33.44 -1.39 -6.01
C ARG A 203 -32.73 -0.07 -6.36
N THR A 204 -32.86 0.94 -5.50
CA THR A 204 -32.19 2.24 -5.65
C THR A 204 -30.69 2.19 -5.40
N LYS A 205 -30.20 1.26 -4.55
CA LYS A 205 -28.76 1.03 -4.34
C LYS A 205 -28.09 0.28 -5.49
N ILE A 206 -28.76 -0.74 -6.05
CA ILE A 206 -28.18 -1.57 -7.12
C ILE A 206 -28.05 -0.79 -8.43
N GLY A 207 -29.01 0.08 -8.76
CA GLY A 207 -28.97 0.92 -9.97
C GLY A 207 -27.87 1.99 -9.98
N LYS A 208 -27.31 2.37 -8.82
CA LYS A 208 -26.22 3.37 -8.72
C LYS A 208 -24.83 2.81 -9.04
N LYS A 209 -24.64 1.49 -9.12
CA LYS A 209 -23.32 0.86 -9.27
C LYS A 209 -22.65 1.14 -10.63
N ASN A 210 -23.43 1.38 -11.69
CA ASN A 210 -22.89 1.58 -13.03
C ASN A 210 -22.28 2.97 -13.29
N ASN A 211 -22.50 3.95 -12.39
CA ASN A 211 -21.93 5.30 -12.51
C ASN A 211 -20.75 5.58 -11.58
N ILE A 212 -20.38 4.64 -10.70
CA ILE A 212 -19.31 4.85 -9.69
C ILE A 212 -17.92 4.44 -10.23
N GLU A 213 -17.86 3.58 -11.24
CA GLU A 213 -16.60 3.09 -11.82
C GLU A 213 -15.71 4.19 -12.44
N LYS A 214 -16.29 5.35 -12.79
CA LYS A 214 -15.52 6.49 -13.33
C LYS A 214 -14.87 7.40 -12.27
N ASN A 215 -15.20 7.24 -10.98
CA ASN A 215 -14.67 8.09 -9.91
C ASN A 215 -13.64 7.40 -8.98
N MET A 216 -13.46 6.08 -9.07
CA MET A 216 -12.57 5.32 -8.16
C MET A 216 -11.07 5.60 -8.34
N ASN A 217 -10.64 6.26 -9.41
CA ASN A 217 -9.23 6.62 -9.59
C ASN A 217 -8.79 7.84 -8.76
N LYS A 218 -9.73 8.59 -8.18
CA LYS A 218 -9.42 9.78 -7.36
C LYS A 218 -9.39 9.49 -5.86
N GLU A 219 -10.25 8.59 -5.37
CA GLU A 219 -10.42 8.33 -3.93
C GLU A 219 -9.27 7.54 -3.26
N ASN A 220 -8.46 6.78 -4.01
CA ASN A 220 -7.34 6.03 -3.41
C ASN A 220 -6.18 6.94 -2.97
N TYR A 221 -5.99 8.10 -3.61
CA TYR A 221 -4.99 9.09 -3.18
C TYR A 221 -5.45 9.85 -1.93
N ASP A 222 -6.74 10.19 -1.86
CA ASP A 222 -7.33 10.91 -0.74
C ASP A 222 -7.31 10.07 0.56
N ASN A 223 -7.43 8.74 0.46
CA ASN A 223 -7.33 7.84 1.62
C ASN A 223 -5.91 7.77 2.20
N LEU A 224 -4.87 7.85 1.37
CA LEU A 224 -3.47 7.91 1.83
C LEU A 224 -3.15 9.26 2.48
N GLU A 225 -3.67 10.36 1.92
CA GLU A 225 -3.55 11.69 2.52
C GLU A 225 -4.32 11.80 3.85
N TYR A 226 -5.48 11.15 3.96
CA TYR A 226 -6.26 11.05 5.20
C TYR A 226 -5.53 10.27 6.30
N LEU A 227 -4.93 9.12 5.96
CA LEU A 227 -4.13 8.33 6.91
C LEU A 227 -2.87 9.09 7.37
N GLN A 228 -2.23 9.85 6.49
CA GLN A 228 -1.10 10.72 6.83
C GLN A 228 -1.51 11.85 7.79
N LYS A 229 -2.73 12.40 7.62
CA LYS A 229 -3.29 13.46 8.47
C LYS A 229 -3.66 12.96 9.87
N ILE A 230 -4.14 11.72 9.98
CA ILE A 230 -4.40 11.08 11.28
C ILE A 230 -3.06 10.90 12.03
N GLY A 231 -2.03 10.38 11.36
CA GLY A 231 -0.71 10.18 11.95
C GLY A 231 -0.08 11.46 12.52
N SER A 232 -0.22 12.60 11.84
CA SER A 232 0.29 13.89 12.35
C SER A 232 -0.48 14.43 13.56
N THR A 233 -1.80 14.16 13.63
CA THR A 233 -2.66 14.70 14.70
C THR A 233 -2.40 14.03 16.06
N TYR A 234 -1.87 12.79 16.07
CA TYR A 234 -1.50 12.09 17.30
C TYR A 234 -0.06 12.37 17.79
N SER A 235 0.76 13.07 16.99
CA SER A 235 2.14 13.44 17.36
C SER A 235 2.23 14.81 18.05
N ASP A 236 1.25 15.69 17.85
CA ASP A 236 1.23 17.03 18.44
C ASP A 236 0.27 17.07 19.63
N ASN A 237 0.73 16.59 20.79
CA ASN A 237 0.24 17.09 22.09
C ASN A 237 1.06 16.52 23.26
N LYS A 238 2.09 17.26 23.68
CA LYS A 238 2.51 17.44 25.08
C LYS A 238 3.58 18.53 25.19
N ILE A 239 3.15 19.78 25.09
CA ILE A 239 3.93 20.91 25.62
C ILE A 239 3.51 21.05 27.08
N TYR A 240 4.36 20.57 28.00
CA TYR A 240 4.22 20.89 29.42
C TYR A 240 4.73 22.32 29.64
N ASN A 241 3.85 23.24 30.04
CA ASN A 241 4.24 24.58 30.48
C ASN A 241 4.83 24.49 31.90
N ILE A 242 6.16 24.60 32.01
CA ILE A 242 6.83 24.88 33.29
C ILE A 242 6.99 26.39 33.39
N LYS A 243 6.34 26.99 34.40
CA LYS A 243 6.44 28.41 34.74
C LYS A 243 7.57 28.55 35.77
N TYR A 244 8.60 29.33 35.46
CA TYR A 244 9.59 29.74 36.46
C TYR A 244 8.99 30.86 37.32
N ASN A 245 9.07 30.71 38.63
CA ASN A 245 8.81 31.75 39.62
C ASN A 245 10.15 32.36 40.04
#